data_AF-A0AAD5W4V7-F1
#
_entry.id   AF-A0AAD5W4V7-F1
#
_cell.length_a   1.000
_cell.length_b   1.000
_cell.length_c   1.000
_cell.angle_alpha   90.00
_cell.angle_beta   90.00
_cell.angle_gamma   90.00
#
_symmetry.space_group_name_H-M   'P 1'
#
loop_
_entity.id
_entity.type
_entity.pdbx_description
1 polymer ?
#
loop_
_entity_poly.entity_id
_entity_poly.type
_entity_poly.pdbx_seq_one_letter_code
_entity_poly.pdbx_strand_id
1 'polypeptide(L)'
;MDRITQLQDEIQQILVIMSNTIAYLTTRSNFAQVSPEVPITKQRNPEKFDSVEVFEANKRELVTDLIVKAKQIDYLINSLPETEPEEAQARRLEVLEEEMKLANEEYARAVSRASE
;
A
#
# COMPACT_ATOMS: atom_id res chain seq x y z
N MET A 1 -2.24 -3.56 -13.20
CA MET A 1 -1.01 -3.08 -12.54
C MET A 1 -0.34 -4.30 -11.92
N ASP A 2 0.96 -4.48 -12.12
CA ASP A 2 1.70 -5.64 -11.59
C ASP A 2 1.71 -5.66 -10.04
N ARG A 3 1.86 -6.84 -9.42
CA ARG A 3 1.84 -7.00 -7.95
C ARG A 3 3.03 -6.33 -7.27
N ILE A 4 4.20 -6.33 -7.90
CA ILE A 4 5.38 -5.65 -7.37
C ILE A 4 5.17 -4.14 -7.43
N THR A 5 4.62 -3.62 -8.54
CA THR A 5 4.25 -2.19 -8.64
C THR A 5 3.23 -1.80 -7.57
N GLN A 6 2.18 -2.61 -7.35
CA GLN A 6 1.19 -2.36 -6.29
C GLN A 6 1.85 -2.32 -4.90
N LEU A 7 2.75 -3.27 -4.61
CA LEU A 7 3.47 -3.29 -3.34
C LEU A 7 4.34 -2.04 -3.15
N GLN A 8 5.04 -1.61 -4.20
CA GLN A 8 5.84 -0.39 -4.16
C GLN A 8 4.97 0.84 -3.84
N ASP A 9 3.81 0.97 -4.51
CA ASP A 9 2.89 2.08 -4.30
C ASP A 9 2.33 2.09 -2.86
N GLU A 10 2.00 0.91 -2.32
CA GLU A 10 1.50 0.78 -0.95
C GLU A 10 2.57 1.12 0.10
N ILE A 11 3.83 0.73 -0.13
CA ILE A 11 4.96 1.13 0.71
C ILE A 11 5.17 2.66 0.65
N GLN A 12 5.02 3.28 -0.52
CA GLN A 12 5.13 4.73 -0.62
C GLN A 12 3.98 5.42 0.12
N GLN A 13 2.76 4.91 0.01
CA GLN A 13 1.59 5.44 0.70
C GLN A 13 1.72 5.36 2.22
N ILE A 14 2.21 4.25 2.78
CA ILE A 14 2.36 4.13 4.24
C ILE A 14 3.38 5.15 4.77
N LEU A 15 4.47 5.41 4.02
CA LEU A 15 5.45 6.44 4.40
C LEU A 15 4.85 7.86 4.37
N VAL A 16 4.01 8.16 3.39
CA VAL A 16 3.28 9.43 3.31
C VAL A 16 2.34 9.58 4.50
N ILE A 17 1.59 8.52 4.85
CA ILE A 17 0.69 8.52 6.02
C ILE A 17 1.49 8.76 7.31
N MET A 18 2.65 8.11 7.47
CA MET A 18 3.52 8.31 8.64
C MET A 18 4.01 9.76 8.76
N SER A 19 4.49 10.35 7.65
CA SER A 19 4.94 11.74 7.63
C SER A 19 3.80 12.71 7.97
N ASN A 20 2.64 12.53 7.35
CA ASN A 20 1.46 13.36 7.60
C ASN A 20 0.93 13.20 9.02
N THR A 21 1.01 12.00 9.60
CA THR A 21 0.65 11.73 11.00
C THR A 21 1.53 12.54 11.95
N ILE A 22 2.86 12.51 11.76
CA ILE A 22 3.80 13.29 12.58
C ILE A 22 3.53 14.80 12.42
N ALA A 23 3.34 15.26 11.18
CA ALA A 23 3.02 16.65 10.90
C ALA A 23 1.72 17.07 11.60
N TYR A 24 0.67 16.27 11.53
CA TYR A 24 -0.61 16.53 12.19
C TYR A 24 -0.45 16.61 13.71
N LEU A 25 0.17 15.61 14.33
CA LEU A 25 0.37 15.55 15.79
C LEU A 25 1.18 16.73 16.34
N THR A 26 2.15 17.23 15.58
CA THR A 26 3.01 18.34 15.99
C THR A 26 2.41 19.72 15.71
N THR A 27 1.62 19.84 14.65
CA THR A 27 1.02 21.13 14.24
C THR A 27 -0.34 21.40 14.88
N ARG A 28 -1.12 20.36 15.20
CA ARG A 28 -2.49 20.50 15.74
C ARG A 28 -2.62 20.28 17.24
N SER A 29 -1.53 19.96 17.94
CA SER A 29 -1.50 19.87 19.40
C SER A 29 -1.44 21.25 20.06
N ASN A 30 -1.99 21.36 21.28
CA ASN A 30 -1.90 22.55 22.12
C ASN A 30 -1.07 22.28 23.38
N PHE A 31 -0.67 23.33 24.09
CA PHE A 31 0.06 23.21 25.35
C PHE A 31 -0.83 22.61 26.43
N ALA A 32 -0.32 21.59 27.14
CA ALA A 32 -0.96 21.01 28.29
C ALA A 32 -0.38 21.63 29.59
N GLN A 33 -1.24 21.91 30.56
CA GLN A 33 -0.80 22.38 31.88
C GLN A 33 -0.26 21.17 32.66
N VAL A 34 1.02 21.20 33.01
CA VAL A 34 1.68 20.10 33.72
C VAL A 34 1.74 20.35 35.24
N SER A 35 1.84 21.62 35.66
CA SER A 35 1.83 22.03 37.06
C SER A 35 0.76 23.11 37.31
N PRO A 36 -0.01 23.03 38.41
CA PRO A 36 -0.91 24.09 38.83
C PRO A 36 -0.18 25.41 39.16
N GLU A 37 1.07 25.31 39.60
CA GLU A 37 1.88 26.45 40.05
C GLU A 37 2.51 27.24 38.90
N VAL A 38 2.60 26.64 37.71
CA VAL A 38 3.20 27.25 36.53
C VAL A 38 2.10 27.54 35.50
N PRO A 39 1.69 28.82 35.36
CA PRO A 39 0.65 29.18 34.40
C PRO A 39 1.17 29.03 32.96
N ILE A 40 0.28 28.62 32.05
CA ILE A 40 0.59 28.59 30.61
C ILE A 40 0.72 30.03 30.10
N THR A 41 1.93 30.42 29.71
CA THR A 41 2.22 31.79 29.22
C THR A 41 2.09 31.95 27.70
N LYS A 42 1.89 30.86 26.96
CA LYS A 42 1.69 30.85 25.51
C LYS A 42 0.51 29.97 25.14
N GLN A 43 -0.43 30.52 24.39
CA GLN A 43 -1.50 29.77 23.74
C GLN A 43 -1.28 29.81 22.23
N ARG A 44 -1.46 28.66 21.55
CA ARG A 44 -1.51 28.66 20.08
C ARG A 44 -2.76 29.41 19.62
N ASN A 45 -2.72 29.95 18.40
CA ASN A 45 -3.91 30.49 17.76
C ASN A 45 -5.01 29.41 17.74
N PRO A 46 -6.24 29.70 18.21
CA PRO A 46 -7.37 28.76 18.22
C PRO A 46 -7.65 28.06 16.88
N GLU A 47 -7.33 28.69 15.75
CA GLU A 47 -7.51 28.08 14.42
C GLU A 47 -6.44 27.03 14.08
N LYS A 48 -5.35 26.98 14.86
CA LYS A 48 -4.18 26.15 14.60
C LYS A 48 -4.16 24.84 15.39
N PHE A 49 -5.00 24.66 16.40
CA PHE A 49 -5.09 23.41 17.17
C PHE A 49 -6.52 22.90 17.20
N ASP A 50 -6.68 21.58 17.25
CA ASP A 50 -8.00 20.95 17.28
C ASP A 50 -8.51 20.83 18.73
N SER A 51 -9.82 20.71 18.90
CA SER A 51 -10.39 20.39 20.22
C SER A 51 -9.91 19.01 20.68
N VAL A 52 -9.91 18.76 21.99
CA VAL A 52 -9.44 17.47 22.55
C VAL A 52 -10.21 16.30 21.93
N GLU A 53 -11.52 16.42 21.77
CA GLU A 53 -12.35 15.38 21.17
C GLU A 53 -11.99 15.11 19.71
N VAL A 54 -11.84 16.15 18.89
CA VAL A 54 -11.47 16.02 17.47
C VAL A 54 -10.06 15.46 17.34
N PHE A 55 -9.12 15.93 18.16
CA PHE A 55 -7.74 15.45 18.14
C PHE A 55 -7.64 13.97 18.55
N GLU A 56 -8.38 13.53 19.57
CA GLU A 56 -8.44 12.11 19.95
C GLU A 56 -9.10 11.25 18.87
N ALA A 57 -10.18 11.72 18.24
CA ALA A 57 -10.81 11.02 17.13
C ALA A 57 -9.85 10.84 15.95
N ASN A 58 -9.18 11.92 15.52
CA ASN A 58 -8.23 11.90 14.43
C ASN A 58 -7.02 11.02 14.73
N LYS A 59 -6.53 10.98 15.99
CA LYS A 59 -5.48 10.02 16.38
C LYS A 59 -5.90 8.57 16.17
N ARG A 60 -7.14 8.21 16.51
CA ARG A 60 -7.65 6.84 16.30
C ARG A 60 -7.77 6.51 14.82
N GLU A 61 -8.22 7.46 14.01
CA GLU A 61 -8.28 7.32 12.55
C GLU A 61 -6.89 7.09 11.96
N LEU A 62 -5.90 7.93 12.28
CA LEU A 62 -4.52 7.79 11.80
C LEU A 62 -3.89 6.44 12.17
N VAL A 63 -4.14 5.95 13.39
CA VAL A 63 -3.69 4.61 13.81
C VAL A 63 -4.38 3.52 13.01
N THR A 64 -5.69 3.67 12.76
CA THR A 64 -6.47 2.70 11.98
C THR A 64 -5.94 2.64 10.55
N ASP A 65 -5.70 3.77 9.91
CA ASP A 65 -5.15 3.86 8.55
C ASP A 65 -3.79 3.18 8.46
N LEU A 66 -2.90 3.43 9.44
CA LEU A 66 -1.58 2.81 9.49
C LEU A 66 -1.68 1.28 9.60
N ILE A 67 -2.57 0.77 10.45
CA ILE A 67 -2.77 -0.68 10.63
C ILE A 67 -3.35 -1.31 9.37
N VAL A 68 -4.35 -0.67 8.76
CA VAL A 68 -4.98 -1.17 7.53
C VAL A 68 -3.94 -1.25 6.41
N LYS A 69 -3.14 -0.18 6.23
CA LYS A 69 -2.06 -0.16 5.23
C LYS A 69 -1.00 -1.21 5.50
N ALA A 70 -0.58 -1.39 6.75
CA ALA A 70 0.37 -2.44 7.11
C ALA A 70 -0.16 -3.84 6.77
N LYS A 71 -1.44 -4.12 7.03
CA LYS A 71 -2.07 -5.40 6.65
C LYS A 71 -2.20 -5.57 5.14
N GLN A 72 -2.48 -4.50 4.41
CA GLN A 72 -2.51 -4.52 2.94
C GLN A 72 -1.14 -4.88 2.36
N ILE A 73 -0.07 -4.28 2.89
CA ILE A 73 1.31 -4.61 2.52
C ILE A 73 1.62 -6.07 2.83
N ASP A 74 1.28 -6.55 4.03
CA ASP A 74 1.51 -7.94 4.43
C ASP A 74 0.78 -8.93 3.50
N TYR A 75 -0.48 -8.65 3.17
CA TYR A 75 -1.24 -9.43 2.19
C TYR A 75 -0.57 -9.43 0.81
N LEU A 76 -0.11 -8.26 0.34
CA LEU A 76 0.54 -8.15 -0.96
C LEU A 76 1.84 -8.96 -1.02
N ILE A 77 2.67 -8.90 0.03
CA ILE A 77 3.89 -9.70 0.16
C ILE A 77 3.56 -11.20 0.07
N ASN A 78 2.56 -11.66 0.82
CA ASN A 78 2.13 -13.05 0.79
C ASN A 78 1.52 -13.48 -0.57
N SER A 79 1.07 -12.52 -1.39
CA SER A 79 0.51 -12.76 -2.72
C SER A 79 1.53 -12.67 -3.85
N LEU A 80 2.79 -12.35 -3.55
CA LEU A 80 3.83 -12.28 -4.57
C LEU A 80 4.08 -13.68 -5.16
N PRO A 81 4.25 -13.80 -6.49
CA PRO A 81 4.62 -15.06 -7.10
C PRO A 81 5.96 -15.54 -6.53
N GLU A 82 6.08 -16.84 -6.30
CA GLU A 82 7.32 -17.45 -5.85
C GLU A 82 8.45 -17.17 -6.85
N THR A 83 9.61 -16.79 -6.34
CA THR A 83 10.80 -16.58 -7.17
C THR A 83 11.34 -17.95 -7.59
N GLU A 84 11.25 -18.25 -8.87
CA GLU A 84 11.93 -19.40 -9.46
C GLU A 84 13.34 -19.01 -9.95
N PRO A 85 14.31 -19.95 -9.99
CA PRO A 85 15.62 -19.68 -10.59
C PRO A 85 15.48 -19.30 -12.07
N GLU A 86 16.29 -18.34 -12.54
CA GLU A 86 16.22 -17.84 -13.92
C GLU A 86 16.30 -18.96 -14.97
N GLU A 87 17.16 -19.96 -14.75
CA GLU A 87 17.26 -21.11 -15.67
C GLU A 87 15.98 -21.96 -15.71
N ALA A 88 15.30 -22.11 -14.58
CA ALA A 88 14.04 -22.86 -14.52
C ALA A 88 12.92 -22.05 -15.21
N GLN A 89 12.91 -20.73 -15.00
CA GLN A 89 12.00 -19.82 -15.68
C GLN A 89 12.20 -19.85 -17.20
N ALA A 90 13.46 -19.79 -17.67
CA ALA A 90 13.78 -19.84 -19.08
C ALA A 90 13.29 -21.14 -19.74
N ARG A 91 13.58 -22.30 -19.12
CA ARG A 91 13.08 -23.60 -19.59
C ARG A 91 11.55 -23.65 -19.64
N ARG A 92 10.88 -23.09 -18.64
CA ARG A 92 9.41 -23.03 -18.60
C ARG A 92 8.86 -22.15 -19.74
N LEU A 93 9.51 -21.04 -20.05
CA LEU A 93 9.13 -20.18 -21.16
C LEU A 93 9.31 -20.88 -22.52
N GLU A 94 10.40 -21.61 -22.73
CA GLU A 94 10.62 -22.41 -23.95
C GLU A 94 9.52 -23.47 -24.14
N VAL A 95 9.14 -24.18 -23.06
CA VAL A 95 8.06 -25.17 -23.11
C VAL A 95 6.72 -24.51 -23.47
N LEU A 96 6.40 -23.37 -22.84
CA LEU A 96 5.17 -22.61 -23.13
C LEU A 96 5.13 -22.11 -24.58
N GLU A 97 6.27 -21.74 -25.15
CA GLU A 97 6.37 -21.30 -26.55
C GLU A 97 6.05 -22.44 -27.53
N GLU A 98 6.59 -23.64 -27.30
CA GLU A 98 6.27 -24.81 -28.12
C GLU A 98 4.80 -25.24 -27.96
N GLU A 99 4.25 -25.22 -26.75
CA GLU A 99 2.83 -25.48 -26.51
C GLU A 99 1.93 -24.50 -27.27
N MET A 100 2.27 -23.20 -27.25
CA MET A 100 1.56 -22.15 -27.98
C MET A 100 1.61 -22.39 -29.49
N LYS A 101 2.75 -22.82 -30.02
CA LYS A 101 2.91 -23.11 -31.45
C LYS A 101 2.02 -24.28 -31.88
N LEU A 102 2.03 -25.37 -31.12
CA LEU A 102 1.17 -26.54 -31.38
C LEU A 102 -0.31 -26.17 -31.32
N ALA A 103 -0.73 -25.44 -30.28
CA ALA A 103 -2.10 -24.98 -30.12
C ALA A 103 -2.56 -24.10 -31.30
N ASN A 104 -1.69 -23.22 -31.80
CA ASN A 104 -1.98 -22.39 -32.97
C ASN A 104 -2.10 -23.21 -34.27
N GLU A 105 -1.26 -24.23 -34.47
CA GLU A 105 -1.35 -25.14 -35.62
C GLU A 105 -2.63 -25.98 -35.59
N GLU A 106 -3.05 -26.44 -34.41
CA GLU A 106 -4.34 -27.11 -34.21
C GLU A 106 -5.51 -26.17 -34.48
N TYR A 107 -5.46 -24.94 -33.95
CA TYR A 107 -6.46 -23.92 -34.20
C TYR A 107 -6.59 -23.62 -35.70
N ALA A 108 -5.49 -23.40 -36.42
CA ALA A 108 -5.49 -23.13 -37.85
C ALA A 108 -6.12 -24.28 -38.65
N ARG A 109 -5.80 -25.54 -38.29
CA ARG A 109 -6.42 -26.72 -38.90
C ARG A 109 -7.91 -26.81 -38.62
N ALA A 110 -8.35 -26.51 -37.39
CA ALA A 110 -9.76 -26.51 -37.03
C ALA A 110 -10.55 -25.43 -37.79
N VAL A 111 -9.99 -24.22 -37.91
CA VAL A 111 -10.59 -23.13 -38.70
C VAL A 111 -10.71 -23.51 -40.17
N SER A 112 -9.66 -24.07 -40.77
CA SER A 112 -9.69 -24.51 -42.18
C SER A 112 -10.79 -25.55 -42.44
N ARG A 113 -11.00 -26.50 -41.52
CA ARG A 113 -12.07 -27.51 -41.63
C ARG A 113 -13.47 -26.93 -41.48
N ALA A 114 -13.62 -25.84 -40.71
CA ALA A 114 -14.91 -25.20 -40.49
C ALA A 114 -15.30 -24.22 -41.62
N SER A 115 -14.33 -23.82 -42.44
CA SER A 115 -14.54 -22.95 -43.62
C SER A 115 -14.80 -23.71 -44.92
N GLU A 116 -14.66 -25.05 -44.92
CA GLU A 116 -15.14 -25.95 -45.99
C GLU A 116 -16.62 -26.32 -45.79
#